data_AF-A0A920HMN3-F1
#
_entry.id   AF-A0A920HMN3-F1
#
_cell.length_a   1.000
_cell.length_b   1.000
_cell.length_c   1.000
_cell.angle_alpha   90.00
_cell.angle_beta   90.00
_cell.angle_gamma   90.00
#
_symmetry.space_group_name_H-M   'P 1'
#
loop_
_entity.id
_entity.type
_entity.pdbx_description
1 polymer ?
#
loop_
_entity_poly.entity_id
_entity_poly.type
_entity_poly.pdbx_seq_one_letter_code
_entity_poly.pdbx_strand_id
1 'polypeptide(L)'
;MKTEIAEKLGIEYPIFAFTHCRDVVVAVSKAGGIGVLGAVGYSPEQLKEELDWIDAHIGDYPYGVDTVIPQKYEGMDNKDPEELLEQLQKLVPEEHKSFAQKLLNDHGVPEADTSNGPEGGLLGWTEATAGPQIEEALKRKNVKLIANALGTPPADIVKKIQDKGILVGALCGKIKQAKAHKEAGLDFYYCTRW
;
A
#
# COMPACT_ATOMS: atom_id res chain seq x y z
N MET A 1 -6.77 3.33 26.99
CA MET A 1 -5.64 4.28 26.97
C MET A 1 -5.94 5.28 25.87
N LYS A 2 -6.27 6.54 26.19
CA LYS A 2 -6.60 7.55 25.17
C LYS A 2 -5.32 8.27 24.75
N THR A 3 -4.87 8.02 23.53
CA THR A 3 -3.73 8.68 22.90
C THR A 3 -4.24 9.67 21.85
N GLU A 4 -3.44 10.67 21.49
CA GLU A 4 -3.81 11.69 20.49
C GLU A 4 -4.21 11.04 19.14
N ILE A 5 -3.50 9.99 18.70
CA ILE A 5 -3.82 9.29 17.46
C ILE A 5 -5.14 8.51 17.54
N ALA A 6 -5.46 7.93 18.72
CA ALA A 6 -6.73 7.24 18.92
C ALA A 6 -7.90 8.22 18.87
N GLU A 7 -7.72 9.43 19.44
CA GLU A 7 -8.72 10.51 19.39
C GLU A 7 -8.94 11.02 17.96
N LYS A 8 -7.86 11.28 17.21
CA LYS A 8 -7.94 11.72 15.81
C LYS A 8 -8.65 10.71 14.91
N LEU A 9 -8.42 9.41 15.13
CA LEU A 9 -9.04 8.34 14.34
C LEU A 9 -10.43 7.94 14.84
N GLY A 10 -10.85 8.37 16.04
CA GLY A 10 -12.12 7.96 16.63
C GLY A 10 -12.15 6.50 17.07
N ILE A 11 -11.03 5.95 17.55
CA ILE A 11 -10.89 4.55 17.99
C ILE A 11 -10.68 4.45 19.50
N GLU A 12 -11.03 3.31 20.09
CA GLU A 12 -10.96 3.07 21.55
C GLU A 12 -9.55 2.63 21.98
N TYR A 13 -8.91 1.80 21.16
CA TYR A 13 -7.60 1.23 21.40
C TYR A 13 -6.65 1.67 20.29
N PRO A 14 -5.43 2.16 20.62
CA PRO A 14 -4.42 2.50 19.61
C PRO A 14 -3.76 1.23 19.04
N ILE A 15 -4.59 0.31 18.51
CA ILE A 15 -4.20 -0.96 17.91
C ILE A 15 -4.49 -0.88 16.42
N PHE A 16 -3.43 -1.06 15.63
CA PHE A 16 -3.45 -1.01 14.17
C PHE A 16 -3.15 -2.41 13.65
N ALA A 17 -4.07 -3.01 12.90
CA ALA A 17 -3.92 -4.36 12.39
C ALA A 17 -3.78 -4.36 10.88
N PHE A 18 -2.53 -4.45 10.40
CA PHE A 18 -2.24 -4.69 8.99
C PHE A 18 -2.66 -6.10 8.59
N THR A 19 -3.39 -6.23 7.48
CA THR A 19 -3.91 -7.51 6.98
C THR A 19 -4.23 -7.45 5.48
N HIS A 20 -4.21 -8.60 4.81
CA HIS A 20 -4.75 -8.77 3.45
C HIS A 20 -6.17 -9.37 3.45
N CYS A 21 -6.78 -9.53 4.62
CA CYS A 21 -8.12 -10.10 4.78
C CYS A 21 -9.11 -9.03 5.23
N ARG A 22 -10.06 -8.69 4.34
CA ARG A 22 -11.15 -7.73 4.60
C ARG A 22 -11.97 -8.07 5.85
N ASP A 23 -12.18 -9.34 6.16
CA ASP A 23 -12.90 -9.77 7.37
C ASP A 23 -12.15 -9.36 8.65
N VAL A 24 -10.82 -9.48 8.64
CA VAL A 24 -9.97 -9.04 9.76
C VAL A 24 -10.01 -7.51 9.90
N VAL A 25 -10.06 -6.77 8.78
CA VAL A 25 -10.22 -5.31 8.82
C VAL A 25 -11.49 -4.94 9.58
N VAL A 26 -12.63 -5.51 9.18
CA VAL A 26 -13.93 -5.25 9.80
C VAL A 26 -13.95 -5.68 11.26
N ALA A 27 -13.42 -6.87 11.58
CA ALA A 27 -13.41 -7.40 12.94
C ALA A 27 -12.61 -6.50 13.90
N VAL A 28 -11.42 -6.06 13.50
CA VAL A 28 -10.56 -5.19 14.33
C VAL A 28 -11.19 -3.82 14.53
N SER A 29 -11.72 -3.22 13.46
CA SER A 29 -12.35 -1.89 13.53
C SER A 29 -13.57 -1.90 14.45
N LYS A 30 -14.41 -2.94 14.38
CA LYS A 30 -15.58 -3.10 15.29
C LYS A 30 -15.18 -3.38 16.73
N ALA A 31 -14.02 -4.00 16.96
CA ALA A 31 -13.48 -4.26 18.29
C ALA A 31 -12.83 -3.01 18.94
N GLY A 32 -12.87 -1.86 18.27
CA GLY A 32 -12.37 -0.58 18.80
C GLY A 32 -10.92 -0.27 18.44
N GLY A 33 -10.26 -1.10 17.61
CA GLY A 33 -9.00 -0.77 16.96
C GLY A 33 -9.21 -0.18 15.56
N ILE A 34 -8.19 -0.27 14.71
CA ILE A 34 -8.30 0.05 13.28
C ILE A 34 -7.69 -1.07 12.43
N GLY A 35 -8.50 -1.67 11.57
CA GLY A 35 -8.00 -2.57 10.53
C GLY A 35 -7.38 -1.78 9.39
N VAL A 36 -6.26 -2.27 8.83
CA VAL A 36 -5.54 -1.63 7.71
C VAL A 36 -5.35 -2.64 6.58
N LEU A 37 -6.02 -2.43 5.45
CA LEU A 37 -5.98 -3.32 4.30
C LEU A 37 -4.73 -3.08 3.44
N GLY A 38 -3.90 -4.11 3.23
CA GLY A 38 -2.77 -4.04 2.30
C GLY A 38 -3.19 -4.10 0.84
N ALA A 39 -3.05 -2.98 0.11
CA ALA A 39 -3.58 -2.76 -1.23
C ALA A 39 -2.61 -3.00 -2.38
N VAL A 40 -1.30 -3.14 -2.11
CA VAL A 40 -0.25 -3.22 -3.15
C VAL A 40 -0.52 -4.31 -4.20
N GLY A 41 -1.10 -5.44 -3.79
CA GLY A 41 -1.37 -6.57 -4.68
C GLY A 41 -2.66 -6.47 -5.52
N TYR A 42 -3.47 -5.43 -5.35
CA TYR A 42 -4.75 -5.29 -6.06
C TYR A 42 -4.65 -4.37 -7.28
N SER A 43 -5.36 -4.70 -8.36
CA SER A 43 -5.73 -3.69 -9.35
C SER A 43 -6.67 -2.64 -8.71
N PRO A 44 -6.85 -1.45 -9.31
CA PRO A 44 -7.82 -0.47 -8.83
C PRO A 44 -9.25 -1.03 -8.71
N GLU A 45 -9.64 -1.88 -9.65
CA GLU A 45 -10.96 -2.56 -9.66
C GLU A 45 -11.07 -3.59 -8.54
N GLN A 46 -10.03 -4.41 -8.35
CA GLN A 46 -10.00 -5.36 -7.23
C GLN A 46 -10.01 -4.65 -5.88
N LEU A 47 -9.24 -3.56 -5.73
CA LEU A 47 -9.28 -2.75 -4.52
C LEU A 47 -10.68 -2.17 -4.31
N LYS A 48 -11.31 -1.65 -5.37
CA LYS A 48 -12.69 -1.17 -5.28
C LYS A 48 -13.65 -2.24 -4.76
N GLU A 49 -13.58 -3.47 -5.26
CA GLU A 49 -14.41 -4.59 -4.79
C GLU A 49 -14.19 -4.89 -3.31
N GLU A 50 -12.92 -4.91 -2.87
CA GLU A 50 -12.57 -5.13 -1.46
C GLU A 50 -13.07 -3.99 -0.56
N LEU A 51 -12.91 -2.73 -0.99
CA LEU A 51 -13.40 -1.57 -0.24
C LEU A 51 -14.93 -1.49 -0.21
N ASP A 52 -15.62 -1.82 -1.30
CA ASP A 52 -17.08 -1.92 -1.35
C ASP A 52 -17.59 -2.96 -0.34
N TRP A 53 -16.92 -4.11 -0.27
CA TRP A 53 -17.25 -5.14 0.69
C TRP A 53 -17.02 -4.64 2.13
N ILE A 54 -15.88 -4.01 2.42
CA ILE A 54 -15.60 -3.48 3.76
C ILE A 54 -16.66 -2.45 4.16
N ASP A 55 -16.94 -1.47 3.29
CA ASP A 55 -17.93 -0.41 3.54
C ASP A 55 -19.32 -0.99 3.86
N ALA A 56 -19.74 -2.06 3.16
CA ALA A 56 -21.01 -2.73 3.40
C ALA A 56 -21.09 -3.47 4.75
N HIS A 57 -19.96 -3.89 5.31
CA HIS A 57 -19.91 -4.72 6.53
C HIS A 57 -19.39 -3.97 7.76
N ILE A 58 -18.73 -2.83 7.59
CA ILE A 58 -18.04 -2.13 8.66
C ILE A 58 -18.95 -1.21 9.46
N GLY A 59 -20.04 -0.69 8.90
CA GLY A 59 -20.89 0.30 9.59
C GLY A 59 -20.22 1.68 9.64
N ASP A 60 -20.23 2.33 10.80
CA ASP A 60 -19.60 3.66 10.97
C ASP A 60 -18.15 3.60 11.50
N TYR A 61 -17.57 2.41 11.66
CA TYR A 61 -16.22 2.24 12.19
C TYR A 61 -15.15 2.63 11.13
N PRO A 62 -14.04 3.25 11.56
CA PRO A 62 -12.97 3.65 10.65
C PRO A 62 -12.08 2.47 10.26
N TYR A 63 -11.43 2.56 9.10
CA TYR A 63 -10.36 1.65 8.69
C TYR A 63 -9.28 2.40 7.90
N GLY A 64 -8.17 1.71 7.65
CA GLY A 64 -7.05 2.23 6.87
C GLY A 64 -6.77 1.39 5.63
N VAL A 65 -5.97 1.97 4.74
CA VAL A 65 -5.41 1.31 3.55
C VAL A 65 -3.90 1.48 3.57
N ASP A 66 -3.15 0.39 3.38
CA ASP A 66 -1.70 0.39 3.23
C ASP A 66 -1.34 0.18 1.76
N THR A 67 -0.53 1.07 1.20
CA THR A 67 -0.06 1.00 -0.18
C THR A 67 1.41 1.46 -0.26
N VAL A 68 1.96 1.49 -1.47
CA VAL A 68 3.34 1.91 -1.75
C VAL A 68 3.31 3.11 -2.68
N ILE A 69 3.77 4.25 -2.18
CA ILE A 69 3.83 5.54 -2.89
C ILE A 69 5.31 5.92 -2.98
N PRO A 70 6.04 5.39 -3.98
CA PRO A 70 7.46 5.61 -4.09
C PRO A 70 7.75 7.08 -4.43
N GLN A 71 8.68 7.71 -3.71
CA GLN A 71 9.17 9.03 -4.11
C GLN A 71 10.11 8.98 -5.31
N LYS A 72 10.77 7.84 -5.52
CA LYS A 72 11.70 7.58 -6.63
C LYS A 72 11.61 6.11 -7.02
N TYR A 73 11.59 5.84 -8.31
CA TYR A 73 11.74 4.51 -8.89
C TYR A 73 12.32 4.64 -10.31
N GLU A 74 12.95 3.57 -10.78
CA GLU A 74 13.49 3.53 -12.15
C GLU A 74 12.35 3.54 -13.17
N GLY A 75 12.48 4.39 -14.19
CA GLY A 75 11.46 4.56 -15.23
C GLY A 75 10.28 5.47 -14.86
N MET A 76 10.39 6.28 -13.79
CA MET A 76 9.34 7.23 -13.39
C MET A 76 8.98 8.30 -14.44
N ASP A 77 9.86 8.53 -15.42
CA ASP A 77 9.60 9.40 -16.56
C ASP A 77 8.67 8.74 -17.60
N ASN A 78 8.53 7.41 -17.56
CA ASN A 78 7.61 6.65 -18.40
C ASN A 78 6.30 6.39 -17.65
N LYS A 79 5.22 7.02 -18.12
CA LYS A 79 3.88 6.88 -17.53
C LYS A 79 3.06 5.74 -18.15
N ASP A 80 3.57 5.10 -19.21
CA ASP A 80 2.95 3.94 -19.82
C ASP A 80 3.38 2.66 -19.08
N PRO A 81 2.44 1.92 -18.46
CA PRO A 81 2.77 0.71 -17.70
C PRO A 81 3.38 -0.41 -18.55
N GLU A 82 2.99 -0.56 -19.82
CA GLU A 82 3.47 -1.63 -20.70
C GLU A 82 4.89 -1.33 -21.17
N GLU A 83 5.16 -0.09 -21.59
CA GLU A 83 6.51 0.32 -21.97
C GLU A 83 7.48 0.28 -20.79
N LEU A 84 7.03 0.72 -19.60
CA LEU A 84 7.82 0.64 -18.38
C LEU A 84 8.19 -0.80 -18.05
N LEU A 85 7.25 -1.73 -18.20
CA LEU A 85 7.50 -3.15 -17.98
C LEU A 85 8.57 -3.70 -18.92
N GLU A 86 8.46 -3.43 -20.21
CA GLU A 86 9.47 -3.87 -21.17
C GLU A 86 10.87 -3.32 -20.85
N GLN A 87 10.94 -2.04 -20.46
CA GLN A 87 12.21 -1.41 -20.08
C GLN A 87 12.83 -2.13 -18.87
N LEU A 88 12.04 -2.38 -17.82
CA LEU A 88 12.51 -3.08 -16.62
C LEU A 88 12.95 -4.51 -16.92
N GLN A 89 12.24 -5.23 -17.79
CA GLN A 89 12.62 -6.60 -18.20
C GLN A 89 13.95 -6.64 -18.97
N LYS A 90 14.29 -5.59 -19.72
CA LYS A 90 15.57 -5.46 -20.43
C LYS A 90 16.74 -5.22 -19.47
N LEU A 91 16.50 -4.70 -18.26
CA LEU A 91 17.53 -4.49 -17.25
C LEU A 91 17.96 -5.78 -16.55
N VAL A 92 17.18 -6.87 -16.67
CA VAL A 92 17.52 -8.16 -16.05
C VAL A 92 18.43 -8.96 -17.00
N PRO A 93 19.70 -9.21 -16.64
CA PRO A 93 20.61 -9.98 -17.49
C PRO A 93 20.12 -11.41 -17.73
N GLU A 94 20.44 -11.94 -18.92
CA GLU A 94 19.99 -13.26 -19.35
C GLU A 94 20.47 -14.40 -18.44
N GLU A 95 21.64 -14.23 -17.82
CA GLU A 95 22.21 -15.18 -16.86
C GLU A 95 21.30 -15.39 -15.65
N HIS A 96 20.65 -14.32 -15.16
CA HIS A 96 19.71 -14.41 -14.03
C HIS A 96 18.41 -15.11 -14.43
N LYS A 97 17.90 -14.84 -15.64
CA LYS A 97 16.71 -15.51 -16.18
C LYS A 97 16.96 -17.01 -16.34
N SER A 98 18.11 -17.36 -16.92
CA SER A 98 18.55 -18.74 -17.11
C SER A 98 18.72 -19.47 -15.77
N PHE A 99 19.32 -18.82 -14.76
CA PHE A 99 19.45 -19.38 -13.42
C PHE A 99 18.08 -19.68 -12.78
N ALA A 100 17.15 -18.72 -12.83
CA ALA A 100 15.81 -18.90 -12.27
C ALA A 100 15.05 -20.04 -12.96
N GLN A 101 15.08 -20.08 -14.31
CA GLN A 101 14.44 -21.14 -15.07
C GLN A 101 15.05 -22.51 -14.76
N LYS A 102 16.39 -22.60 -14.67
CA LYS A 102 17.07 -23.84 -14.31
C LYS A 102 16.64 -24.34 -12.93
N LEU A 103 16.56 -23.46 -11.93
CA LEU A 103 16.13 -23.81 -10.58
C LEU A 103 14.70 -24.38 -10.57
N LEU A 104 13.76 -23.73 -11.29
CA LEU A 104 12.39 -24.22 -11.42
C LEU A 104 12.35 -25.61 -12.07
N ASN A 105 13.10 -25.79 -13.16
CA ASN A 105 13.17 -27.06 -13.89
C ASN A 105 13.78 -28.19 -13.04
N ASP A 106 14.90 -27.92 -12.36
CA ASP A 106 15.60 -28.90 -11.51
C ASP A 106 14.70 -29.42 -10.37
N HIS A 107 13.73 -28.61 -9.92
CA HIS A 107 12.77 -28.96 -8.89
C HIS A 107 11.40 -29.41 -9.43
N GLY A 108 11.25 -29.55 -10.76
CA GLY A 108 10.01 -30.00 -11.40
C GLY A 108 8.84 -29.05 -11.19
N VAL A 109 9.10 -27.75 -11.01
CA VAL A 109 8.05 -26.74 -10.90
C VAL A 109 7.43 -26.55 -12.29
N PRO A 110 6.10 -26.72 -12.45
CA PRO A 110 5.44 -26.53 -13.73
C PRO A 110 5.50 -25.05 -14.15
N GLU A 111 5.36 -24.80 -15.45
CA GLU A 111 5.20 -23.43 -15.96
C GLU A 111 4.00 -22.77 -15.31
N ALA A 112 4.16 -21.49 -14.97
CA ALA A 112 3.09 -20.71 -14.37
C ALA A 112 1.96 -20.50 -15.40
N ASP A 113 0.71 -20.61 -14.94
CA ASP A 113 -0.42 -20.20 -15.75
C ASP A 113 -0.35 -18.68 -15.99
N THR A 114 -0.47 -18.27 -17.25
CA THR A 114 -0.58 -16.87 -17.67
C THR A 114 -1.78 -16.14 -17.07
N SER A 115 -2.75 -16.86 -16.47
CA SER A 115 -3.90 -16.26 -15.79
C SER A 115 -3.62 -15.78 -14.35
N ASN A 116 -2.49 -16.13 -13.74
CA ASN A 116 -2.23 -15.88 -12.31
C ASN A 116 -1.54 -14.52 -12.03
N GLY A 117 -2.16 -13.45 -12.51
CA GLY A 117 -1.72 -12.07 -12.29
C GLY A 117 -1.27 -11.38 -13.59
N PRO A 118 -1.05 -10.06 -13.56
CA PRO A 118 -0.60 -9.34 -14.75
C PRO A 118 0.75 -9.91 -15.22
N GLU A 119 0.87 -10.18 -16.53
CA GLU A 119 2.16 -10.49 -17.16
C GLU A 119 3.16 -9.40 -16.76
N GLY A 120 4.13 -9.72 -15.90
CA GLY A 120 5.23 -8.81 -15.57
C GLY A 120 5.14 -7.96 -14.30
N GLY A 121 4.21 -8.19 -13.37
CA GLY A 121 4.48 -7.91 -11.95
C GLY A 121 4.79 -6.46 -11.52
N LEU A 122 4.28 -5.45 -12.23
CA LEU A 122 4.26 -4.06 -11.75
C LEU A 122 3.07 -3.84 -10.80
N LEU A 123 3.05 -4.54 -9.66
CA LEU A 123 1.94 -4.45 -8.70
C LEU A 123 2.20 -3.40 -7.62
N GLY A 124 1.76 -2.16 -7.83
CA GLY A 124 1.69 -1.15 -6.77
C GLY A 124 3.03 -0.53 -6.34
N TRP A 125 4.11 -0.71 -7.10
CA TRP A 125 5.43 -0.14 -6.80
C TRP A 125 5.75 1.13 -7.59
N THR A 126 4.77 1.70 -8.30
CA THR A 126 4.93 2.88 -9.13
C THR A 126 3.84 3.90 -8.84
N GLU A 127 4.11 5.18 -9.09
CA GLU A 127 3.09 6.22 -8.98
C GLU A 127 1.88 5.93 -9.87
N ALA A 128 2.12 5.41 -11.09
CA ALA A 128 1.08 5.08 -12.06
C ALA A 128 0.08 4.03 -11.53
N THR A 129 0.52 3.12 -10.67
CA THR A 129 -0.32 2.05 -10.11
C THR A 129 -0.88 2.42 -8.74
N ALA A 130 -0.12 3.15 -7.91
CA ALA A 130 -0.54 3.60 -6.59
C ALA A 130 -1.55 4.76 -6.63
N GLY A 131 -1.43 5.66 -7.61
CA GLY A 131 -2.31 6.83 -7.75
C GLY A 131 -3.80 6.46 -7.79
N PRO A 132 -4.24 5.60 -8.73
CA PRO A 132 -5.64 5.16 -8.80
C PRO A 132 -6.13 4.44 -7.52
N GLN A 133 -5.27 3.66 -6.85
CA GLN A 133 -5.61 3.02 -5.58
C GLN A 133 -5.88 4.04 -4.48
N ILE A 134 -5.03 5.07 -4.36
CA ILE A 134 -5.22 6.17 -3.42
C ILE A 134 -6.52 6.90 -3.74
N GLU A 135 -6.79 7.19 -5.01
CA GLU A 135 -8.02 7.86 -5.41
C GLU A 135 -9.26 7.07 -5.03
N GLU A 136 -9.22 5.75 -5.17
CA GLU A 136 -10.32 4.89 -4.76
C GLU A 136 -10.52 4.90 -3.24
N ALA A 137 -9.43 4.85 -2.46
CA ALA A 137 -9.48 4.95 -1.01
C ALA A 137 -10.03 6.31 -0.53
N LEU A 138 -9.63 7.41 -1.19
CA LEU A 138 -10.06 8.79 -0.85
C LEU A 138 -11.54 9.06 -1.15
N LYS A 139 -12.23 8.20 -1.91
CA LYS A 139 -13.69 8.28 -2.12
C LYS A 139 -14.46 7.74 -0.91
N ARG A 140 -13.83 6.95 -0.03
CA ARG A 140 -14.52 6.20 1.02
C ARG A 140 -14.71 7.04 2.27
N LYS A 141 -15.93 7.05 2.81
CA LYS A 141 -16.27 7.77 4.05
C LYS A 141 -15.49 7.22 5.25
N ASN A 142 -15.32 5.91 5.31
CA ASN A 142 -14.80 5.18 6.46
C ASN A 142 -13.28 4.99 6.43
N VAL A 143 -12.61 5.25 5.30
CA VAL A 143 -11.15 5.35 5.27
C VAL A 143 -10.70 6.59 6.03
N LYS A 144 -9.88 6.40 7.06
CA LYS A 144 -9.32 7.48 7.91
C LYS A 144 -7.80 7.48 7.99
N LEU A 145 -7.16 6.48 7.39
CA LEU A 145 -5.72 6.32 7.44
C LEU A 145 -5.18 5.75 6.13
N ILE A 146 -4.11 6.36 5.60
CA ILE A 146 -3.26 5.80 4.55
C ILE A 146 -1.88 5.50 5.14
N ALA A 147 -1.46 4.25 5.05
CA ALA A 147 -0.11 3.83 5.41
C ALA A 147 0.73 3.65 4.14
N ASN A 148 1.94 4.22 4.14
CA ASN A 148 2.90 4.08 3.05
C ASN A 148 4.08 3.19 3.46
N ALA A 149 4.22 2.04 2.82
CA ALA A 149 5.25 1.08 3.16
C ALA A 149 6.66 1.45 2.65
N LEU A 150 6.79 2.34 1.64
CA LEU A 150 8.07 2.65 1.00
C LEU A 150 8.40 4.14 1.02
N GLY A 151 9.34 4.51 1.90
CA GLY A 151 9.92 5.85 1.90
C GLY A 151 8.93 6.96 2.27
N THR A 152 9.36 8.20 2.04
CA THR A 152 8.50 9.38 2.25
C THR A 152 7.66 9.55 0.99
N PRO A 153 6.31 9.62 1.07
CA PRO A 153 5.48 9.87 -0.10
C PRO A 153 5.72 11.29 -0.70
N PRO A 154 5.38 11.54 -1.97
CA PRO A 154 5.43 12.88 -2.57
C PRO A 154 4.55 13.89 -1.81
N ALA A 155 5.00 15.15 -1.72
CA ALA A 155 4.36 16.18 -0.90
C ALA A 155 2.95 16.56 -1.38
N ASP A 156 2.72 16.54 -2.69
CA ASP A 156 1.42 16.77 -3.32
C ASP A 156 0.41 15.66 -2.96
N ILE A 157 0.87 14.40 -2.91
CA ILE A 157 0.05 13.26 -2.48
C ILE A 157 -0.26 13.33 -0.97
N VAL A 158 0.74 13.67 -0.14
CA VAL A 158 0.53 13.92 1.31
C VAL A 158 -0.56 14.95 1.51
N LYS A 159 -0.44 16.10 0.84
CA LYS A 159 -1.42 17.18 0.92
C LYS A 159 -2.81 16.75 0.43
N LYS A 160 -2.88 16.01 -0.69
CA LYS A 160 -4.15 15.48 -1.24
C LYS A 160 -4.88 14.59 -0.24
N ILE A 161 -4.16 13.74 0.50
CA ILE A 161 -4.72 12.87 1.54
C ILE A 161 -5.18 13.70 2.74
N GLN A 162 -4.33 14.61 3.23
CA GLN A 162 -4.64 15.45 4.39
C GLN A 162 -5.80 16.44 4.14
N ASP A 163 -5.93 16.99 2.94
CA ASP A 163 -7.05 17.87 2.52
C ASP A 163 -8.42 17.14 2.61
N LYS A 164 -8.43 15.80 2.63
CA LYS A 164 -9.63 14.97 2.85
C LYS A 164 -9.89 14.65 4.33
N GLY A 165 -9.05 15.13 5.24
CA GLY A 165 -9.11 14.80 6.67
C GLY A 165 -8.71 13.37 6.98
N ILE A 166 -7.90 12.75 6.11
CA ILE A 166 -7.38 11.39 6.26
C ILE A 166 -5.94 11.50 6.73
N LEU A 167 -5.54 10.70 7.72
CA LEU A 167 -4.16 10.71 8.23
C LEU A 167 -3.27 9.93 7.27
N VAL A 168 -2.06 10.44 7.02
CA VAL A 168 -1.04 9.73 6.25
C VAL A 168 0.21 9.49 7.08
N GLY A 169 0.71 8.27 7.03
CA GLY A 169 1.96 7.91 7.70
C GLY A 169 2.80 6.95 6.88
N ALA A 170 4.07 6.80 7.26
CA ALA A 170 5.00 5.97 6.53
C ALA A 170 5.89 5.12 7.44
N LEU A 171 6.31 3.99 6.89
CA LEU A 171 7.25 3.07 7.51
C LEU A 171 8.61 3.75 7.76
N CYS A 172 9.17 3.57 8.94
CA CYS A 172 10.48 4.05 9.32
C CYS A 172 11.34 2.92 9.90
N GLY A 173 12.46 2.59 9.26
CA GLY A 173 13.44 1.64 9.78
C GLY A 173 14.71 2.28 10.35
N LYS A 174 14.91 3.60 10.15
CA LYS A 174 16.10 4.34 10.59
C LYS A 174 15.75 5.77 11.03
N ILE A 175 16.51 6.33 11.97
CA ILE A 175 16.32 7.71 12.47
C ILE A 175 16.27 8.75 11.32
N LYS A 176 17.10 8.58 10.27
CA LYS A 176 17.09 9.47 9.11
C LYS A 176 15.72 9.51 8.41
N GLN A 177 15.03 8.37 8.33
CA GLN A 177 13.69 8.29 7.72
C GLN A 177 12.64 8.95 8.60
N ALA A 178 12.67 8.75 9.93
CA ALA A 178 11.77 9.45 10.85
C ALA A 178 11.90 10.98 10.71
N LYS A 179 13.13 11.49 10.60
CA LYS A 179 13.38 12.92 10.36
C LYS A 179 12.79 13.39 9.02
N ALA A 180 13.04 12.64 7.94
CA ALA A 180 12.49 12.96 6.62
C ALA A 180 10.95 12.96 6.61
N HIS A 181 10.31 11.97 7.25
CA HIS A 181 8.84 11.90 7.37
C HIS A 181 8.28 13.10 8.14
N LYS A 182 8.95 13.49 9.22
CA LYS A 182 8.57 14.67 10.00
C LYS A 182 8.72 15.95 9.18
N GLU A 183 9.83 16.11 8.47
CA GLU A 183 10.08 17.28 7.60
C GLU A 183 9.08 17.37 6.45
N ALA A 184 8.63 16.22 5.93
CA ALA A 184 7.59 16.13 4.91
C ALA A 184 6.15 16.31 5.42
N GLY A 185 5.97 16.51 6.73
CA GLY A 185 4.66 16.84 7.31
C GLY A 185 3.70 15.64 7.43
N LEU A 186 4.22 14.41 7.51
CA LEU A 186 3.39 13.23 7.76
C LEU A 186 2.75 13.29 9.15
N ASP A 187 1.53 12.78 9.27
CA ASP A 187 0.76 12.78 10.53
C ASP A 187 1.33 11.80 11.56
N PHE A 188 1.92 10.70 11.09
CA PHE A 188 2.58 9.69 11.92
C PHE A 188 3.65 8.91 11.14
N TYR A 189 4.48 8.16 11.86
CA TYR A 189 5.36 7.15 11.27
C TYR A 189 5.35 5.90 12.16
N TYR A 190 5.55 4.74 11.55
CA TYR A 190 5.53 3.46 12.25
C TYR A 190 6.86 2.73 12.06
N CYS A 191 7.43 2.26 13.18
CA CYS A 191 8.77 1.68 13.19
C CYS A 191 8.71 0.15 13.20
N THR A 192 9.42 -0.51 12.29
CA THR A 192 9.47 -1.98 12.20
C THR A 192 10.62 -2.64 12.95
N ARG A 193 11.61 -1.86 13.40
CA ARG A 193 12.66 -2.29 14.34
C ARG A 193 13.14 -1.08 15.15
N TRP A 194 13.48 -1.30 16.42
CA TRP A 194 14.25 -0.39 17.27
C TRP A 194 15.72 -0.78 17.23
#